data_AF-A0A9Q1ENY6-F1
#
_entry.id   AF-A0A9Q1ENY6-F1
#
_cell.length_a   1.000
_cell.length_b   1.000
_cell.length_c   1.000
_cell.angle_alpha   90.00
_cell.angle_beta   90.00
_cell.angle_gamma   90.00
#
_symmetry.space_group_name_H-M   'P 1'
#
loop_
_entity.id
_entity.type
_entity.pdbx_description
1 polymer ?
#
loop_
_entity_poly.entity_id
_entity_poly.type
_entity_poly.pdbx_seq_one_letter_code
_entity_poly.pdbx_strand_id
1 'polypeptide(L)'
;MISVNIFRTLPPSENPEFDPEEDEPTLEASWPHLQLVYEFFLRFLESPDFQPSMAKRYLDQKCVLQLLELFDSEDPREREYLKTILHRVYGKLLGLRAYIRKQINNIFLRFIYETEHFNGVAELLEILGSIINGFALPLKAEHKQFLVRVLIPLHTARSLSIFHAQLAYCVVQFMEKDATVTEYIIRGLLKCWPKTCTQKEVMYLGEMEEILDVIEPSQFLRIQEPLFRTDRCLHIPAPTSRLRSGLCISGTMSTS
;
A
#
# COMPACT_ATOMS: atom_id res chain seq x y z
N MET A 1 -9.55 -26.22 -14.76
CA MET A 1 -10.67 -25.27 -14.94
C MET A 1 -10.20 -23.85 -14.64
N ILE A 2 -9.95 -23.47 -13.38
CA ILE A 2 -9.53 -22.11 -13.00
C ILE A 2 -8.23 -21.69 -13.70
N SER A 3 -7.17 -22.48 -13.56
CA SER A 3 -5.86 -22.17 -14.13
C SER A 3 -5.85 -22.00 -15.65
N VAL A 4 -6.71 -22.73 -16.37
CA VAL A 4 -6.79 -22.71 -17.84
C VAL A 4 -7.51 -21.46 -18.35
N ASN A 5 -8.44 -20.91 -17.56
CA ASN A 5 -9.23 -19.75 -17.96
C ASN A 5 -8.59 -18.44 -17.48
N ILE A 6 -8.02 -18.43 -16.28
CA ILE A 6 -7.53 -17.21 -15.63
C ILE A 6 -6.07 -16.93 -15.99
N PHE A 7 -5.19 -17.93 -15.92
CA PHE A 7 -3.75 -17.71 -16.10
C PHE A 7 -3.40 -17.58 -17.57
N ARG A 8 -3.22 -16.33 -17.99
CA ARG A 8 -2.83 -15.91 -19.33
C ARG A 8 -1.80 -14.80 -19.24
N THR A 9 -0.99 -14.66 -20.28
CA THR A 9 -0.19 -13.44 -20.46
C THR A 9 -1.15 -12.31 -20.81
N LEU A 10 -1.01 -11.18 -20.11
CA LEU A 10 -1.80 -9.99 -20.40
C LEU A 10 -1.41 -9.44 -21.78
N PRO A 11 -2.37 -8.87 -22.54
CA PRO A 11 -2.05 -8.21 -23.80
C PRO A 11 -1.06 -7.06 -23.54
N PRO A 12 -0.18 -6.72 -24.50
CA PRO A 12 0.66 -5.55 -24.38
C PRO A 12 -0.23 -4.30 -24.28
N SER A 13 0.17 -3.33 -23.46
CA SER A 13 -0.55 -2.05 -23.41
C SER A 13 -0.49 -1.38 -24.79
N GLU A 14 -1.65 -0.98 -25.31
CA GLU A 14 -1.77 -0.39 -26.64
C GLU A 14 -1.28 1.07 -26.66
N ASN A 15 -1.21 1.73 -25.50
CA ASN A 15 -0.81 3.12 -25.37
C ASN A 15 0.48 3.27 -24.51
N PRO A 16 1.65 3.50 -25.11
CA PRO A 16 2.90 3.71 -24.37
C PRO A 16 2.97 5.05 -23.60
N GLU A 17 2.07 5.99 -23.90
CA GLU A 17 1.94 7.27 -23.17
C GLU A 17 0.72 7.26 -22.23
N PHE A 18 0.16 6.08 -21.92
CA PHE A 18 -1.04 5.94 -21.09
C PHE A 18 -0.89 6.71 -19.78
N ASP A 19 -1.75 7.71 -19.61
CA ASP A 19 -1.90 8.40 -18.34
C ASP A 19 -3.02 7.72 -17.55
N PRO A 20 -2.69 6.95 -16.50
CA PRO A 20 -3.69 6.26 -15.71
C PRO A 20 -4.64 7.21 -14.93
N GLU A 21 -4.39 8.52 -14.90
CA GLU A 21 -5.33 9.52 -14.39
C GLU A 21 -6.32 10.02 -15.45
N GLU A 22 -5.93 10.07 -16.73
CA GLU A 22 -6.72 10.71 -17.80
C GLU A 22 -7.35 9.71 -18.78
N ASP A 23 -6.72 8.55 -19.00
CA ASP A 23 -7.12 7.60 -20.03
C ASP A 23 -8.13 6.56 -19.54
N GLU A 24 -9.07 6.19 -20.42
CA GLU A 24 -10.02 5.11 -20.13
C GLU A 24 -9.32 3.73 -20.14
N PRO A 25 -9.57 2.87 -19.13
CA PRO A 25 -8.94 1.57 -19.07
C PRO A 25 -9.48 0.62 -20.15
N THR A 26 -8.59 -0.17 -20.75
CA THR A 26 -9.00 -1.22 -21.69
C THR A 26 -9.76 -2.31 -20.93
N LEU A 27 -11.00 -2.57 -21.34
CA LEU A 27 -11.84 -3.60 -20.76
C LEU A 27 -11.59 -4.96 -21.42
N GLU A 28 -11.56 -6.02 -20.62
CA GLU A 28 -11.36 -7.38 -21.14
C GLU A 28 -12.60 -7.87 -21.91
N ALA A 29 -12.42 -8.19 -23.18
CA ALA A 29 -13.52 -8.60 -24.07
C ALA A 29 -14.20 -9.89 -23.61
N SER A 30 -13.43 -10.80 -22.99
CA SER A 30 -13.94 -12.07 -22.47
C SER A 30 -14.54 -11.97 -21.06
N TRP A 31 -14.76 -10.74 -20.56
CA TRP A 31 -15.21 -10.51 -19.19
C TRP A 31 -16.48 -11.28 -18.77
N PRO A 32 -17.55 -11.40 -19.58
CA PRO A 32 -18.74 -12.15 -19.18
C PRO A 32 -18.45 -13.62 -18.82
N HIS A 33 -17.45 -14.23 -19.46
CA HIS A 33 -16.99 -15.57 -19.13
C HIS A 33 -16.06 -15.56 -17.92
N LEU A 34 -15.05 -14.68 -17.92
CA LEU A 34 -14.05 -14.61 -16.85
C LEU A 34 -14.67 -14.27 -15.49
N GLN A 35 -15.66 -13.38 -15.47
CA GLN A 35 -16.41 -13.02 -14.27
C GLN A 35 -16.98 -14.26 -13.57
N LEU A 36 -17.59 -15.19 -14.33
CA LEU A 36 -18.15 -16.42 -13.76
C LEU A 36 -17.07 -17.32 -13.19
N VAL A 37 -15.90 -17.38 -13.84
CA VAL A 37 -14.77 -18.18 -13.35
C VAL A 37 -14.19 -17.59 -12.06
N TYR A 38 -14.02 -16.27 -12.01
CA TYR A 38 -13.57 -15.56 -10.82
C TYR A 38 -14.56 -15.68 -9.66
N GLU A 39 -15.85 -15.49 -9.93
CA GLU A 39 -16.90 -15.64 -8.93
C GLU A 39 -16.97 -17.07 -8.39
N PHE A 40 -16.91 -18.07 -9.26
CA PHE A 40 -16.85 -19.47 -8.85
C PHE A 40 -15.64 -19.73 -7.95
N PHE A 41 -14.45 -19.25 -8.33
CA PHE A 41 -13.24 -19.46 -7.54
C PHE A 41 -13.34 -18.78 -6.18
N LEU A 42 -13.85 -17.55 -6.13
CA LEU A 42 -14.07 -16.82 -4.89
C LEU A 42 -15.04 -17.58 -3.97
N ARG A 43 -16.20 -18.01 -4.49
CA ARG A 43 -17.19 -18.77 -3.70
C ARG A 43 -16.63 -20.11 -3.21
N PHE A 44 -15.82 -20.78 -4.02
CA PHE A 44 -15.10 -21.99 -3.60
C PHE A 44 -14.15 -21.73 -2.43
N LEU A 45 -13.39 -20.63 -2.45
CA LEU A 45 -12.50 -20.23 -1.35
C LEU A 45 -13.27 -19.80 -0.11
N GLU A 46 -14.43 -19.16 -0.26
CA GLU A 46 -15.27 -18.67 0.84
C GLU A 46 -16.10 -19.77 1.51
N SER A 47 -16.30 -20.90 0.85
CA SER A 47 -17.04 -22.04 1.39
C SER A 47 -16.57 -22.40 2.81
N PRO A 48 -17.50 -22.63 3.76
CA PRO A 48 -17.16 -23.07 5.11
C PRO A 48 -16.52 -24.47 5.12
N ASP A 49 -16.85 -25.29 4.12
CA ASP A 49 -16.30 -26.65 3.96
C ASP A 49 -14.95 -26.67 3.24
N PHE A 50 -14.40 -25.50 2.91
CA PHE A 50 -13.09 -25.41 2.27
C PHE A 50 -11.99 -25.96 3.20
N GLN A 51 -11.24 -26.96 2.72
CA GLN A 51 -10.16 -27.59 3.48
C GLN A 51 -8.78 -27.13 3.00
N PRO A 52 -8.07 -26.25 3.75
CA PRO A 52 -6.74 -25.75 3.39
C PRO A 52 -5.69 -26.86 3.19
N SER A 53 -5.81 -27.96 3.94
CA SER A 53 -4.90 -29.10 3.90
C SER A 53 -4.92 -29.84 2.55
N MET A 54 -6.06 -29.86 1.87
CA MET A 54 -6.20 -30.44 0.52
C MET A 54 -5.81 -29.41 -0.54
N ALA A 55 -6.27 -28.16 -0.38
CA ALA A 55 -6.07 -27.10 -1.36
C ALA A 55 -4.59 -26.74 -1.56
N LYS A 56 -3.75 -26.79 -0.50
CA LYS A 56 -2.31 -26.46 -0.58
C LYS A 56 -1.52 -27.32 -1.57
N ARG A 57 -2.06 -28.46 -2.03
CA ARG A 57 -1.43 -29.32 -3.05
C ARG A 57 -1.57 -28.74 -4.47
N TYR A 58 -2.55 -27.86 -4.68
CA TYR A 58 -2.88 -27.29 -5.98
C TYR A 58 -2.69 -25.77 -6.00
N LEU A 59 -2.92 -25.10 -4.87
CA LEU A 59 -2.59 -23.71 -4.64
C LEU A 59 -1.17 -23.63 -4.05
N ASP A 60 -0.18 -23.66 -4.92
CA ASP A 60 1.24 -23.59 -4.58
C ASP A 60 1.84 -22.21 -4.91
N GLN A 61 3.16 -22.08 -4.75
CA GLN A 61 3.88 -20.83 -5.03
C GLN A 61 3.80 -20.41 -6.50
N LYS A 62 3.72 -21.37 -7.43
CA LYS A 62 3.61 -21.09 -8.86
C LYS A 62 2.23 -20.49 -9.17
N CYS A 63 1.18 -21.09 -8.62
CA CYS A 63 -0.18 -20.57 -8.74
C CYS A 63 -0.30 -19.14 -8.18
N VAL A 64 0.34 -18.86 -7.03
CA VAL A 64 0.36 -17.51 -6.45
C VAL A 64 1.09 -16.51 -7.35
N LEU A 65 2.22 -16.90 -7.94
CA LEU A 65 2.97 -16.03 -8.84
C LEU A 65 2.12 -15.66 -10.07
N GLN A 66 1.48 -16.65 -10.70
CA GLN A 66 0.60 -16.41 -11.85
C GLN A 66 -0.62 -15.55 -11.49
N LEU A 67 -1.16 -15.68 -10.27
CA LEU A 67 -2.22 -14.83 -9.79
C LEU A 67 -1.76 -13.38 -9.60
N LEU A 68 -0.53 -13.18 -9.09
CA LEU A 68 0.06 -11.86 -8.89
C LEU A 68 0.39 -11.16 -10.20
N GLU A 69 0.80 -11.89 -11.24
CA GLU A 69 1.05 -11.33 -12.58
C GLU A 69 -0.22 -10.70 -13.18
N LEU A 70 -1.40 -11.22 -12.86
CA LEU A 70 -2.67 -10.70 -13.37
C LEU A 70 -3.13 -9.39 -12.72
N PHE A 71 -2.51 -8.97 -11.61
CA PHE A 71 -2.79 -7.65 -11.02
C PHE A 71 -2.38 -6.50 -11.94
N ASP A 72 -1.57 -6.78 -12.97
CA ASP A 72 -1.22 -5.80 -13.98
C ASP A 72 -2.31 -5.64 -15.08
N SER A 73 -3.46 -6.32 -14.94
CA SER A 73 -4.60 -6.17 -15.86
C SER A 73 -5.09 -4.73 -15.88
N GLU A 74 -5.34 -4.18 -17.07
CA GLU A 74 -5.93 -2.84 -17.22
C GLU A 74 -7.39 -2.79 -16.74
N ASP A 75 -8.09 -3.93 -16.75
CA ASP A 75 -9.49 -4.02 -16.33
C ASP A 75 -9.63 -3.97 -14.79
N PRO A 76 -10.18 -2.89 -14.21
CA PRO A 76 -10.32 -2.76 -12.76
C PRO A 76 -11.22 -3.83 -12.14
N ARG A 77 -12.16 -4.38 -12.93
CA ARG A 77 -13.06 -5.43 -12.44
C ARG A 77 -12.30 -6.72 -12.18
N GLU A 78 -11.34 -7.05 -13.04
CA GLU A 78 -10.46 -8.21 -12.86
C GLU A 78 -9.59 -8.02 -11.60
N ARG A 79 -8.98 -6.84 -11.44
CA ARG A 79 -8.16 -6.51 -10.27
C ARG A 79 -8.94 -6.61 -8.95
N GLU A 80 -10.21 -6.20 -8.92
CA GLU A 80 -11.05 -6.30 -7.72
C GLU A 80 -11.31 -7.76 -7.28
N TYR A 81 -11.54 -8.67 -8.23
CA TYR A 81 -11.66 -10.10 -7.92
C TYR A 81 -10.32 -10.68 -7.46
N LEU A 82 -9.24 -10.35 -8.15
CA LEU A 82 -7.89 -10.77 -7.78
C LEU A 82 -7.53 -10.33 -6.36
N LYS A 83 -7.85 -9.08 -6.01
CA LYS A 83 -7.67 -8.51 -4.67
C LYS A 83 -8.32 -9.39 -3.61
N THR A 84 -9.61 -9.66 -3.79
CA THR A 84 -10.41 -10.44 -2.85
C THR A 84 -9.90 -11.88 -2.76
N ILE A 85 -9.62 -12.52 -3.89
CA ILE A 85 -9.12 -13.89 -3.96
C ILE A 85 -7.77 -14.02 -3.27
N LEU A 86 -6.81 -13.13 -3.59
CA LEU A 86 -5.49 -13.15 -2.98
C LEU A 86 -5.56 -12.92 -1.47
N HIS A 87 -6.42 -12.03 -1.01
CA HIS A 87 -6.66 -11.82 0.42
C HIS A 87 -7.20 -13.09 1.10
N ARG A 88 -8.19 -13.77 0.50
CA ARG A 88 -8.71 -15.07 1.03
C ARG A 88 -7.63 -16.15 1.06
N VAL A 89 -6.83 -16.25 -0.01
CA VAL A 89 -5.69 -17.18 -0.11
C VAL A 89 -4.68 -16.90 1.01
N TYR A 90 -4.29 -15.65 1.22
CA TYR A 90 -3.38 -15.25 2.31
C TYR A 90 -3.94 -15.59 3.70
N GLY A 91 -5.24 -15.37 3.90
CA GLY A 91 -5.94 -15.67 5.15
C GLY A 91 -5.96 -17.16 5.47
N LYS A 92 -6.37 -18.00 4.52
CA LYS A 92 -6.60 -19.44 4.70
C LYS A 92 -5.34 -20.31 4.56
N LEU A 93 -4.39 -19.95 3.69
CA LEU A 93 -3.19 -20.74 3.39
C LEU A 93 -1.95 -20.15 4.07
N LEU A 94 -1.80 -20.43 5.37
CA LEU A 94 -0.71 -19.89 6.21
C LEU A 94 0.69 -20.11 5.64
N GLY A 95 0.93 -21.26 4.99
CA GLY A 95 2.22 -21.62 4.40
C GLY A 95 2.64 -20.73 3.21
N LEU A 96 1.71 -20.03 2.58
CA LEU A 96 1.98 -19.13 1.46
C LEU A 96 2.23 -17.68 1.88
N ARG A 97 1.95 -17.31 3.14
CA ARG A 97 1.99 -15.91 3.60
C ARG A 97 3.34 -15.24 3.37
N ALA A 98 4.43 -15.92 3.73
CA ALA A 98 5.77 -15.39 3.55
C ALA A 98 6.12 -15.20 2.06
N TYR A 99 5.69 -16.15 1.21
CA TYR A 99 5.91 -16.08 -0.22
C TYR A 99 5.12 -14.94 -0.87
N ILE A 100 3.83 -14.78 -0.53
CA ILE A 100 2.98 -13.69 -1.01
C ILE A 100 3.60 -12.32 -0.65
N ARG A 101 3.97 -12.10 0.62
CA ARG A 101 4.61 -10.84 1.04
C ARG A 101 5.91 -10.59 0.29
N LYS A 102 6.73 -11.62 0.07
CA LYS A 102 7.98 -11.51 -0.68
C LYS A 102 7.72 -11.12 -2.14
N GLN A 103 6.73 -11.72 -2.80
CA GLN A 103 6.45 -11.40 -4.20
C GLN A 103 5.82 -10.02 -4.38
N ILE A 104 4.91 -9.61 -3.50
CA ILE A 104 4.38 -8.23 -3.51
C ILE A 104 5.52 -7.22 -3.31
N ASN A 105 6.45 -7.50 -2.39
CA ASN A 105 7.64 -6.67 -2.20
C ASN A 105 8.48 -6.57 -3.49
N ASN A 106 8.74 -7.69 -4.17
CA ASN A 106 9.47 -7.67 -5.43
C ASN A 106 8.75 -6.84 -6.51
N ILE A 107 7.42 -6.94 -6.61
CA ILE A 107 6.61 -6.14 -7.54
C ILE A 107 6.79 -4.66 -7.25
N PHE A 108 6.65 -4.25 -5.98
CA PHE A 108 6.84 -2.85 -5.60
C PHE A 108 8.27 -2.35 -5.81
N LEU A 109 9.29 -3.15 -5.52
CA LEU A 109 10.68 -2.77 -5.80
C LEU A 109 10.90 -2.57 -7.30
N ARG A 110 10.36 -3.45 -8.16
CA ARG A 110 10.41 -3.29 -9.61
C ARG A 110 9.68 -2.03 -10.06
N PHE A 111 8.49 -1.79 -9.51
CA PHE A 111 7.70 -0.59 -9.80
C PHE A 111 8.45 0.69 -9.44
N ILE A 112 9.03 0.78 -8.23
CA ILE A 112 9.71 1.99 -7.74
C ILE A 112 11.02 2.27 -8.51
N TYR A 113 11.81 1.23 -8.81
CA TYR A 113 13.19 1.40 -9.24
C TYR A 113 13.46 1.06 -10.71
N GLU A 114 12.55 0.34 -11.39
CA GLU A 114 12.79 -0.14 -12.75
C GLU A 114 11.76 0.40 -13.75
N THR A 115 10.47 0.15 -13.52
CA THR A 115 9.45 0.38 -14.56
C THR A 115 8.60 1.63 -14.36
N GLU A 116 8.38 2.07 -13.11
CA GLU A 116 7.33 3.05 -12.75
C GLU A 116 5.93 2.72 -13.33
N HIS A 117 5.70 1.46 -13.72
CA HIS A 117 4.46 0.99 -14.33
C HIS A 117 4.04 -0.33 -13.72
N PHE A 118 2.84 -0.34 -13.15
CA PHE A 118 2.09 -1.50 -12.67
C PHE A 118 0.66 -1.06 -12.33
N ASN A 119 -0.37 -1.71 -12.88
CA ASN A 119 -1.76 -1.24 -12.74
C ASN A 119 -2.36 -1.53 -11.35
N GLY A 120 -1.94 -2.62 -10.70
CA GLY A 120 -2.55 -3.12 -9.47
C GLY A 120 -1.95 -2.62 -8.14
N VAL A 121 -1.27 -1.48 -8.12
CA VAL A 121 -0.59 -0.99 -6.90
C VAL A 121 -1.59 -0.73 -5.77
N ALA A 122 -2.71 -0.06 -6.09
CA ALA A 122 -3.75 0.28 -5.11
C ALA A 122 -4.34 -0.97 -4.45
N GLU A 123 -4.72 -1.96 -5.24
CA GLU A 123 -5.34 -3.19 -4.78
C GLU A 123 -4.37 -4.03 -3.93
N LEU A 124 -3.08 -4.08 -4.31
CA LEU A 124 -2.06 -4.74 -3.48
C LEU A 124 -1.85 -4.02 -2.14
N LEU A 125 -1.90 -2.68 -2.12
CA LEU A 125 -1.80 -1.90 -0.90
C LEU A 125 -3.01 -2.13 0.03
N GLU A 126 -4.23 -2.26 -0.50
CA GLU A 126 -5.40 -2.59 0.33
C GLU A 126 -5.24 -3.92 1.06
N ILE A 127 -4.76 -4.95 0.35
CA ILE A 127 -4.47 -6.25 0.95
C ILE A 127 -3.38 -6.09 2.03
N LEU A 128 -2.33 -5.33 1.73
CA LEU A 128 -1.26 -5.09 2.68
C LEU A 128 -1.73 -4.34 3.92
N GLY A 129 -2.62 -3.36 3.80
CA GLY A 129 -3.21 -2.66 4.94
C GLY A 129 -3.88 -3.63 5.91
N SER A 130 -4.68 -4.56 5.40
CA SER A 130 -5.28 -5.64 6.20
C SER A 130 -4.23 -6.57 6.82
N ILE A 131 -3.18 -6.92 6.07
CA ILE A 131 -2.08 -7.75 6.55
C ILE A 131 -1.29 -7.07 7.68
N ILE A 132 -1.01 -5.78 7.55
CA ILE A 132 -0.27 -4.98 8.54
C ILE A 132 -1.09 -4.88 9.83
N ASN A 133 -2.40 -4.67 9.72
CA ASN A 133 -3.28 -4.70 10.88
C ASN A 133 -3.26 -6.09 11.58
N GLY A 134 -3.02 -7.17 10.85
CA GLY A 134 -2.84 -8.52 11.40
C GLY A 134 -1.46 -8.85 11.97
N PHE A 135 -0.48 -7.92 11.97
CA PHE A 135 0.86 -8.21 12.47
C PHE A 135 0.89 -8.46 13.98
N ALA A 136 1.62 -9.50 14.37
CA ALA A 136 1.91 -9.79 15.76
C ALA A 136 2.97 -8.81 16.30
N LEU A 137 2.82 -8.45 17.58
CA LEU A 137 3.80 -7.65 18.31
C LEU A 137 4.74 -8.58 19.12
N PRO A 138 6.03 -8.24 19.24
CA PRO A 138 6.69 -7.07 18.63
C PRO A 138 6.84 -7.21 17.10
N LEU A 139 6.82 -6.07 16.40
CA LEU A 139 7.01 -6.06 14.94
C LEU A 139 8.36 -6.67 14.56
N LYS A 140 8.33 -7.62 13.62
CA LYS A 140 9.54 -8.23 13.07
C LYS A 140 10.38 -7.20 12.28
N ALA A 141 11.69 -7.39 12.30
CA ALA A 141 12.63 -6.56 11.55
C ALA A 141 12.31 -6.51 10.05
N GLU A 142 11.86 -7.62 9.45
CA GLU A 142 11.45 -7.67 8.04
C GLU A 142 10.30 -6.69 7.73
N HIS A 143 9.34 -6.50 8.64
CA HIS A 143 8.22 -5.59 8.44
C HIS A 143 8.66 -4.12 8.57
N LYS A 144 9.56 -3.81 9.51
CA LYS A 144 10.16 -2.47 9.61
C LYS A 144 10.99 -2.12 8.38
N GLN A 145 11.73 -3.09 7.84
CA GLN A 145 12.46 -2.91 6.57
C GLN A 145 11.51 -2.69 5.40
N PHE A 146 10.39 -3.41 5.34
CA PHE A 146 9.36 -3.21 4.32
C PHE A 146 8.80 -1.78 4.35
N LEU A 147 8.46 -1.26 5.53
CA LEU A 147 8.03 0.14 5.67
C LEU A 147 9.07 1.13 5.10
N VAL A 148 10.33 1.01 5.54
CA VAL A 148 11.38 1.99 5.19
C VAL A 148 11.86 1.87 3.75
N ARG A 149 11.93 0.65 3.21
CA ARG A 149 12.50 0.39 1.87
C ARG A 149 11.47 0.32 0.76
N VAL A 150 10.18 0.22 1.08
CA VAL A 150 9.12 0.02 0.08
C VAL A 150 8.01 1.05 0.26
N LEU A 151 7.31 1.07 1.40
CA LEU A 151 6.17 1.96 1.58
C LEU A 151 6.57 3.44 1.52
N ILE A 152 7.65 3.83 2.21
CA ILE A 152 8.11 5.23 2.15
C ILE A 152 8.53 5.62 0.71
N PRO A 153 9.39 4.86 0.00
CA PRO A 153 9.74 5.19 -1.39
C PRO A 153 8.56 5.16 -2.37
N LEU A 154 7.48 4.42 -2.13
CA LEU A 154 6.30 4.45 -3.02
C LEU A 154 5.71 5.87 -3.19
N HIS A 155 5.89 6.76 -2.21
CA HIS A 155 5.42 8.14 -2.29
C HIS A 155 6.16 8.98 -3.35
N THR A 156 7.27 8.48 -3.92
CA THR A 156 7.98 9.21 -5.00
C THR A 156 7.39 8.94 -6.38
N ALA A 157 6.66 7.84 -6.55
CA ALA A 157 6.11 7.41 -7.84
C ALA A 157 5.22 8.47 -8.48
N ARG A 158 5.33 8.67 -9.79
CA ARG A 158 4.59 9.70 -10.54
C ARG A 158 3.07 9.58 -10.36
N SER A 159 2.55 8.37 -10.48
CA SER A 159 1.14 7.98 -10.36
C SER A 159 0.64 7.83 -8.92
N LEU A 160 1.23 8.56 -7.95
CA LEU A 160 0.90 8.45 -6.53
C LEU A 160 -0.60 8.69 -6.24
N SER A 161 -1.22 9.63 -6.94
CA SER A 161 -2.65 9.99 -6.84
C SER A 161 -3.59 8.79 -6.81
N ILE A 162 -3.28 7.75 -7.59
CA ILE A 162 -4.13 6.57 -7.81
C ILE A 162 -4.22 5.70 -6.57
N PHE A 163 -3.14 5.63 -5.79
CA PHE A 163 -3.00 4.71 -4.68
C PHE A 163 -2.62 5.39 -3.35
N HIS A 164 -2.61 6.72 -3.31
CA HIS A 164 -2.19 7.51 -2.16
C HIS A 164 -2.99 7.16 -0.90
N ALA A 165 -4.32 7.07 -1.00
CA ALA A 165 -5.17 6.78 0.15
C ALA A 165 -4.86 5.41 0.77
N GLN A 166 -4.65 4.39 -0.07
CA GLN A 166 -4.29 3.04 0.34
C GLN A 166 -2.89 3.00 0.97
N LEU A 167 -1.95 3.80 0.45
CA LEU A 167 -0.60 3.91 0.97
C LEU A 167 -0.58 4.59 2.35
N ALA A 168 -1.24 5.75 2.47
CA ALA A 168 -1.41 6.49 3.73
C ALA A 168 -2.05 5.60 4.80
N TYR A 169 -3.10 4.85 4.45
CA TYR A 169 -3.70 3.86 5.34
C TYR A 169 -2.67 2.83 5.84
N CYS A 170 -1.83 2.27 4.97
CA CYS A 170 -0.77 1.35 5.37
C CYS A 170 0.23 1.99 6.34
N VAL A 171 0.61 3.25 6.11
CA VAL A 171 1.54 4.00 6.95
C VAL A 171 0.95 4.22 8.35
N VAL A 172 -0.30 4.68 8.45
CA VAL A 172 -1.01 4.85 9.72
C VAL A 172 -1.15 3.53 10.46
N GLN A 173 -1.50 2.44 9.77
CA GLN A 173 -1.57 1.11 10.38
C GLN A 173 -0.22 0.66 10.99
N PHE A 174 0.92 1.01 10.37
CA PHE A 174 2.23 0.74 10.95
C PHE A 174 2.47 1.52 12.25
N MET A 175 2.06 2.80 12.29
CA MET A 175 2.18 3.63 13.49
C MET A 175 1.33 3.10 14.64
N GLU A 176 0.11 2.66 14.36
CA GLU A 176 -0.78 2.04 15.36
C GLU A 176 -0.19 0.75 15.94
N LYS A 177 0.60 0.00 15.16
CA LYS A 177 1.29 -1.22 15.66
C LYS A 177 2.53 -0.92 16.48
N ASP A 178 3.30 0.09 16.12
CA ASP A 178 4.55 0.43 16.80
C ASP A 178 4.88 1.91 16.61
N ALA A 179 4.57 2.74 17.61
CA ALA A 179 4.83 4.17 17.57
C ALA A 179 6.32 4.54 17.38
N THR A 180 7.27 3.60 17.62
CA THR A 180 8.70 3.86 17.37
C THR A 180 9.03 4.01 15.89
N VAL A 181 8.14 3.57 14.98
CA VAL A 181 8.35 3.70 13.54
C VAL A 181 8.04 5.11 13.02
N THR A 182 7.31 5.93 13.78
CA THR A 182 6.85 7.26 13.38
C THR A 182 7.99 8.19 12.99
N GLU A 183 9.10 8.15 13.73
CA GLU A 183 10.27 8.97 13.41
C GLU A 183 10.84 8.63 12.02
N TYR A 184 10.89 7.34 11.67
CA TYR A 184 11.39 6.89 10.35
C TYR A 184 10.44 7.33 9.23
N ILE A 185 9.13 7.25 9.46
CA ILE A 185 8.09 7.67 8.51
C ILE A 185 8.24 9.16 8.19
N ILE A 186 8.21 10.02 9.21
CA ILE A 186 8.23 11.48 9.02
C ILE A 186 9.54 11.94 8.39
N ARG A 187 10.69 11.41 8.86
CA ARG A 187 11.98 11.73 8.23
C ARG A 187 12.04 11.25 6.77
N GLY A 188 11.44 10.10 6.48
CA GLY A 188 11.33 9.56 5.13
C GLY A 188 10.50 10.45 4.21
N LEU A 189 9.30 10.85 4.65
CA LEU A 189 8.39 11.70 3.89
C LEU A 189 8.97 13.11 3.68
N LEU A 190 9.62 13.70 4.69
CA LEU A 190 10.34 14.96 4.54
C LEU A 190 11.49 14.87 3.52
N LYS A 191 12.17 13.71 3.44
CA LYS A 191 13.22 13.47 2.44
C LYS A 191 12.65 13.32 1.02
N CYS A 192 11.50 12.67 0.89
CA CYS A 192 10.81 12.42 -0.38
C CYS A 192 9.91 13.57 -0.85
N TRP A 193 9.87 14.67 -0.09
CA TRP A 193 8.91 15.76 -0.30
C TRP A 193 8.88 16.28 -1.76
N PRO A 194 7.71 16.35 -2.40
CA PRO A 194 7.57 16.78 -3.79
C PRO A 194 7.92 18.26 -3.94
N LYS A 195 8.77 18.61 -4.91
CA LYS A 195 9.18 19.99 -5.18
C LYS A 195 8.62 20.58 -6.48
N THR A 196 8.08 19.73 -7.34
CA THR A 196 7.73 20.08 -8.73
C THR A 196 6.28 19.78 -9.07
N CYS A 197 5.49 19.24 -8.14
CA CYS A 197 4.11 18.84 -8.36
C CYS A 197 3.25 19.27 -7.17
N THR A 198 2.41 20.29 -7.37
CA THR A 198 1.54 20.86 -6.34
C THR A 198 0.48 19.87 -5.85
N GLN A 199 -0.06 19.05 -6.74
CA GLN A 199 -1.07 18.04 -6.39
C GLN A 199 -0.50 17.02 -5.39
N LYS A 200 0.73 16.53 -5.62
CA LYS A 200 1.43 15.66 -4.68
C LYS A 200 1.75 16.37 -3.37
N GLU A 201 2.10 17.65 -3.41
CA GLU A 201 2.33 18.42 -2.19
C GLU A 201 1.07 18.48 -1.32
N VAL A 202 -0.10 18.70 -1.91
CA VAL A 202 -1.38 18.65 -1.19
C VAL A 202 -1.65 17.26 -0.60
N MET A 203 -1.36 16.19 -1.33
CA MET A 203 -1.50 14.82 -0.81
C MET A 203 -0.60 14.57 0.41
N TYR A 204 0.69 14.92 0.31
CA TYR A 204 1.66 14.81 1.41
C TYR A 204 1.22 15.62 2.63
N LEU A 205 0.68 16.82 2.42
CA LEU A 205 0.17 17.66 3.51
C LEU A 205 -1.01 16.99 4.23
N GLY A 206 -1.95 16.42 3.47
CA GLY A 206 -3.07 15.67 4.05
C GLY A 206 -2.59 14.44 4.83
N GLU A 207 -1.66 13.67 4.28
CA GLU A 207 -1.07 12.52 5.00
C GLU A 207 -0.32 12.96 6.27
N MET A 208 0.44 14.05 6.21
CA MET A 208 1.12 14.62 7.39
C MET A 208 0.12 15.00 8.47
N GLU A 209 -1.02 15.60 8.11
CA GLU A 209 -2.09 15.94 9.06
C GLU A 209 -2.64 14.69 9.75
N GLU A 210 -2.97 13.64 8.98
CA GLU A 210 -3.45 12.36 9.53
C GLU A 210 -2.42 11.72 10.48
N ILE A 211 -1.14 11.71 10.10
CA ILE A 211 -0.03 11.21 10.92
C ILE A 211 0.08 12.00 12.23
N LEU A 212 -0.06 13.32 12.18
CA LEU A 212 0.01 14.19 13.35
C LEU A 212 -1.19 14.02 14.28
N ASP A 213 -2.36 13.66 13.76
CA ASP A 213 -3.53 13.41 14.61
C ASP A 213 -3.40 12.12 15.45
N VAL A 214 -2.62 11.13 14.98
CA VAL A 214 -2.41 9.86 15.68
C VAL A 214 -1.06 9.75 16.41
N ILE A 215 -0.16 10.73 16.26
CA ILE A 215 1.18 10.66 16.86
C ILE A 215 1.14 10.71 18.39
N GLU A 216 1.96 9.87 19.03
CA GLU A 216 2.18 9.96 20.47
C GLU A 216 3.00 11.22 20.82
N PRO A 217 2.68 11.93 21.92
CA PRO A 217 3.44 13.12 22.35
C PRO A 217 4.94 12.86 22.54
N SER A 218 5.31 11.65 22.98
CA SER A 218 6.70 11.23 23.18
C SER A 218 7.50 11.20 21.86
N GLN A 219 6.85 10.78 20.78
CA GLN A 219 7.43 10.73 19.43
C GLN A 219 7.44 12.12 18.79
N PHE A 220 6.40 12.92 19.02
CA PHE A 220 6.32 14.29 18.53
C PHE A 220 7.49 15.15 19.00
N LEU A 221 7.92 15.02 20.26
CA LEU A 221 9.08 15.77 20.77
C LEU A 221 10.39 15.49 20.01
N ARG A 222 10.52 14.32 19.39
CA ARG A 222 11.70 13.94 18.60
C ARG A 222 11.68 14.49 17.18
N ILE A 223 10.49 14.72 16.63
CA ILE A 223 10.29 15.14 15.23
C ILE A 223 9.90 16.62 15.10
N GLN A 224 9.53 17.31 16.19
CA GLN A 224 9.08 18.70 16.14
C GLN A 224 10.10 19.63 15.45
N GLU A 225 11.39 19.52 15.78
CA GLU A 225 12.41 20.36 15.14
C GLU A 225 12.54 20.13 13.63
N PRO A 226 12.77 18.89 13.13
CA PRO A 226 12.86 18.66 11.70
C PRO A 226 11.55 18.95 10.96
N LEU A 227 10.40 18.79 11.61
CA LEU A 227 9.12 19.16 11.04
C LEU A 227 9.04 20.69 10.85
N PHE A 228 9.16 21.47 11.93
CA PHE A 228 8.95 22.93 11.94
C PHE A 228 10.11 23.77 11.40
N ARG A 229 11.33 23.22 11.31
CA ARG A 229 12.48 23.92 10.71
C ARG A 229 12.41 23.93 9.18
N THR A 230 11.50 23.18 8.57
CA THR A 230 11.35 23.19 7.12
C THR A 230 10.51 24.40 6.71
N ASP A 231 10.96 25.23 5.76
CA ASP A 231 10.20 26.38 5.19
C ASP A 231 8.81 25.98 4.61
N ARG A 232 8.54 24.68 4.54
CA ARG A 232 7.34 24.00 4.05
C ARG A 232 6.23 23.91 5.12
N CYS A 233 6.54 24.22 6.37
CA CYS A 233 5.56 24.21 7.47
C CYS A 233 4.46 25.27 7.37
N LEU A 234 4.64 26.32 6.55
CA LEU A 234 3.59 27.33 6.32
C LEU A 234 2.33 26.73 5.70
N HIS A 235 2.43 25.56 5.07
CA HIS A 235 1.31 24.85 4.45
C HIS A 235 0.74 23.70 5.27
N ILE A 236 1.40 23.28 6.36
CA ILE A 236 0.90 22.21 7.24
C ILE A 236 -0.10 22.84 8.21
N PRO A 237 -1.37 22.40 8.25
CA PRO A 237 -2.35 22.89 9.22
C PRO A 237 -1.82 22.77 10.64
N ALA A 238 -2.05 23.78 11.48
CA ALA A 238 -1.61 23.74 12.86
C ALA A 238 -2.19 22.50 13.55
N PRO A 239 -1.38 21.75 14.34
CA PRO A 239 -1.85 20.54 15.00
C PRO A 239 -3.15 20.78 15.78
N THR A 240 -4.05 19.80 15.77
CA THR A 240 -5.28 19.81 16.58
C THR A 240 -4.98 20.10 18.05
N SER A 241 -5.98 20.57 18.78
CA SER A 241 -5.87 21.13 20.15
C SER A 241 -5.05 20.30 21.16
N ARG A 242 -4.89 18.99 20.94
CA ARG A 242 -4.05 18.08 21.76
C ARG A 242 -2.54 18.30 21.63
N LEU A 243 -2.06 18.81 20.49
CA LEU A 243 -0.64 19.05 20.25
C LEU A 243 -0.26 20.53 20.50
N ARG A 244 -1.21 21.46 20.36
CA ARG A 244 -1.04 22.86 20.79
C ARG A 244 -0.72 23.00 22.27
N SER A 245 -1.31 22.16 23.14
CA SER A 245 -1.01 22.16 24.57
C SER A 245 0.43 21.73 24.89
N GLY A 246 1.05 20.90 24.04
CA GLY A 246 2.47 20.54 24.14
C GLY A 246 3.42 21.62 23.61
N LEU A 247 3.06 22.27 22.49
CA LEU A 247 3.82 23.37 21.88
C LEU A 247 3.82 24.65 22.73
N CYS A 248 2.76 24.94 23.48
CA CYS A 248 2.74 26.07 24.41
C CYS A 248 3.71 25.90 25.60
N ILE A 249 4.15 24.68 25.90
CA ILE A 249 5.12 24.41 26.98
C ILE A 249 6.56 24.56 26.47
N SER A 250 6.84 24.28 25.18
CA SER A 250 8.18 24.46 24.61
C SER A 250 8.44 25.88 24.05
N GLY A 251 7.38 26.60 23.64
CA GLY A 251 7.49 27.95 23.06
C GLY A 251 7.74 29.09 24.05
N THR A 252 7.85 28.82 25.35
CA THR A 252 8.12 29.85 26.38
C THR A 252 9.57 29.88 26.88
N MET A 253 10.47 29.07 26.32
CA MET A 253 11.90 29.02 26.75
C MET A 253 12.93 29.55 25.74
N SER A 254 12.52 30.21 24.66
CA SER A 254 13.47 30.78 23.67
C SER A 254 13.22 32.26 23.36
N THR A 255 12.86 33.05 24.36
CA THR A 255 13.06 34.51 24.35
C THR A 255 13.58 34.97 25.71
N SER A 256 14.89 34.86 25.91
CA SER A 256 15.71 35.61 26.87
C SER A 256 17.17 35.51 26.42
#